data_AF-A0A3G2IDI5-F1
#
_entry.id   AF-A0A3G2IDI5-F1
#
_cell.length_a   1.000
_cell.length_b   1.000
_cell.length_c   1.000
_cell.angle_alpha   90.00
_cell.angle_beta   90.00
_cell.angle_gamma   90.00
#
_symmetry.space_group_name_H-M   'P 1'
#
loop_
_entity.id
_entity.type
_entity.pdbx_description
1 polymer ?
#
loop_
_entity_poly.entity_id
_entity_poly.type
_entity_poly.pdbx_seq_one_letter_code
_entity_poly.pdbx_strand_id
1 'polypeptide(L)'
;MTEIQRLLTDTIEQLNAEEKRDNRPRFSISFIRKHPGLFIGMWIGWFATLWVMLESDTLAGSVWLLVVLFALLNGFFFFDVNPRYRYDDIDVLDLRVCYNGEWYNTRNVPSTLIDKILHSPGVDEQQKSLLHKMVATKGELSFYDIFSLGRS
;
A
#
# COMPACT_ATOMS: atom_id res chain seq x y z
N MET A 1 12.65 1.73 -24.36
CA MET A 1 11.73 1.02 -23.45
C MET A 1 11.85 -0.46 -23.79
N THR A 2 12.14 -1.32 -22.83
CA THR A 2 12.20 -2.77 -23.09
C THR A 2 10.79 -3.34 -23.24
N GLU A 3 10.63 -4.48 -23.92
CA GLU A 3 9.31 -5.09 -24.09
C GLU A 3 8.69 -5.51 -22.75
N ILE A 4 9.52 -5.98 -21.80
CA ILE A 4 9.09 -6.25 -20.42
C ILE A 4 8.59 -4.98 -19.74
N GLN A 5 9.30 -3.85 -19.88
CA GLN A 5 8.87 -2.57 -19.32
C GLN A 5 7.53 -2.12 -19.91
N ARG A 6 7.32 -2.29 -21.22
CA ARG A 6 6.04 -1.99 -21.88
C ARG A 6 4.91 -2.84 -21.32
N LEU A 7 5.09 -4.16 -21.27
CA LEU A 7 4.09 -5.10 -20.75
C LEU A 7 3.76 -4.86 -19.27
N LEU A 8 4.77 -4.53 -18.45
CA LEU A 8 4.58 -4.21 -17.04
C LEU A 8 3.82 -2.89 -16.87
N THR A 9 4.15 -1.87 -17.66
CA THR A 9 3.46 -0.58 -17.67
C THR A 9 2.00 -0.73 -18.08
N ASP A 10 1.72 -1.47 -19.17
CA ASP A 10 0.36 -1.74 -19.65
C ASP A 10 -0.47 -2.45 -18.57
N THR A 11 0.13 -3.41 -17.86
CA THR A 11 -0.53 -4.14 -16.77
C THR A 11 -0.82 -3.24 -15.56
N ILE A 12 0.13 -2.37 -15.20
CA ILE A 12 -0.06 -1.38 -14.15
C ILE A 12 -1.19 -0.41 -14.50
N GLU A 13 -1.28 0.05 -15.76
CA GLU A 13 -2.35 0.92 -16.21
C GLU A 13 -3.71 0.23 -16.17
N GLN A 14 -3.79 -1.02 -16.62
CA GLN A 14 -4.99 -1.84 -16.53
C GLN A 14 -5.45 -1.99 -15.08
N LEU A 15 -4.55 -2.34 -14.16
CA LEU A 15 -4.86 -2.47 -12.73
C LEU A 15 -5.31 -1.15 -12.11
N ASN A 16 -4.66 -0.05 -12.44
CA ASN A 16 -5.06 1.28 -11.98
C ASN A 16 -6.49 1.63 -12.39
N ALA A 17 -6.89 1.24 -13.61
CA ALA A 17 -8.24 1.47 -14.13
C ALA A 17 -9.28 0.55 -13.46
N GLU A 18 -8.97 -0.75 -13.33
CA GLU A 18 -9.85 -1.74 -12.71
C GLU A 18 -10.10 -1.43 -11.22
N GLU A 19 -9.05 -1.07 -10.48
CA GLU A 19 -9.13 -0.74 -9.05
C GLU A 19 -9.50 0.72 -8.76
N LYS A 20 -9.70 1.53 -9.81
CA LYS A 20 -10.03 2.97 -9.71
C LYS A 20 -9.06 3.73 -8.79
N ARG A 21 -7.75 3.53 -9.01
CA ARG A 21 -6.67 4.13 -8.22
C ARG A 21 -6.49 5.59 -8.64
N ASP A 22 -7.04 6.51 -7.85
CA ASP A 22 -7.21 7.92 -8.20
C ASP A 22 -6.34 8.89 -7.39
N ASN A 23 -5.44 8.39 -6.52
CA ASN A 23 -4.61 9.20 -5.61
C ASN A 23 -5.40 10.10 -4.65
N ARG A 24 -6.71 9.92 -4.51
CA ARG A 24 -7.53 10.81 -3.66
C ARG A 24 -7.62 10.26 -2.24
N PRO A 25 -7.47 11.11 -1.20
CA PRO A 25 -7.78 10.71 0.16
C PRO A 25 -9.29 10.49 0.28
N ARG A 26 -9.67 9.34 0.84
CA ARG A 26 -11.04 8.95 1.11
C ARG A 26 -11.19 8.70 2.60
N PHE A 27 -12.34 9.09 3.13
CA PHE A 27 -12.70 8.73 4.50
C PHE A 27 -13.04 7.23 4.52
N SER A 28 -12.29 6.45 5.28
CA SER A 28 -12.43 5.01 5.38
C SER A 28 -12.68 4.59 6.82
N ILE A 29 -13.59 3.63 7.00
CA ILE A 29 -13.85 2.96 8.29
C ILE A 29 -13.05 1.64 8.35
N SER A 30 -12.08 1.46 7.43
CA SER A 30 -11.29 0.24 7.30
C SER A 30 -10.51 -0.06 8.58
N PHE A 31 -9.99 0.99 9.24
CA PHE A 31 -9.27 0.89 10.50
C PHE A 31 -10.11 0.23 11.60
N ILE A 32 -11.36 0.66 11.80
CA ILE A 32 -12.26 0.09 12.81
C ILE A 32 -12.53 -1.40 12.51
N ARG A 33 -12.71 -1.73 11.23
CA ARG A 33 -12.98 -3.12 10.81
C ARG A 33 -11.77 -4.04 10.97
N LYS A 34 -10.58 -3.54 10.63
CA LYS A 34 -9.33 -4.33 10.62
C LYS A 34 -8.71 -4.45 12.01
N HIS A 35 -8.88 -3.42 12.86
CA HIS A 35 -8.28 -3.35 14.19
C HIS A 35 -9.30 -2.92 15.27
N PRO A 36 -10.39 -3.69 15.48
CA PRO A 36 -11.45 -3.31 16.41
C PRO A 36 -10.95 -3.20 17.87
N GLY A 37 -10.05 -4.10 18.29
CA GLY A 37 -9.48 -4.07 19.64
C GLY A 37 -8.62 -2.84 19.91
N LEU A 38 -7.82 -2.42 18.93
CA LEU A 38 -7.00 -1.21 19.03
C LEU A 38 -7.88 0.04 19.13
N PHE A 39 -8.94 0.10 18.33
CA PHE A 39 -9.90 1.19 18.38
C PHE A 39 -10.61 1.28 19.74
N ILE A 40 -11.07 0.16 20.30
CA ILE A 40 -11.71 0.13 21.63
C ILE A 40 -10.71 0.55 22.72
N GLY A 41 -9.49 -0.02 22.70
CA GLY A 41 -8.46 0.31 23.68
C GLY A 41 -8.08 1.79 23.69
N MET A 42 -8.05 2.41 22.51
CA MET A 42 -7.80 3.84 22.34
C MET A 42 -8.87 4.71 23.00
N TRP A 43 -10.15 4.37 22.87
CA TRP A 43 -11.24 5.08 23.56
C TRP A 43 -11.19 4.86 25.07
N ILE A 44 -10.93 3.64 25.53
CA ILE A 44 -10.77 3.35 26.97
C ILE A 44 -9.62 4.19 27.56
N GLY A 45 -8.47 4.21 26.88
CA GLY A 45 -7.32 5.01 27.30
C GLY A 45 -7.63 6.50 27.33
N TRP A 46 -8.35 7.01 26.34
CA TRP A 46 -8.77 8.41 26.29
C TRP A 46 -9.76 8.78 27.40
N PHE A 47 -10.74 7.92 27.70
CA PHE A 47 -11.65 8.15 28.83
C PHE A 47 -10.92 8.11 30.17
N ALA A 48 -9.97 7.20 30.34
CA ALA A 48 -9.15 7.13 31.55
C ALA A 48 -8.31 8.39 31.75
N THR A 49 -7.67 8.91 30.70
CA THR A 49 -6.89 10.16 30.79
C THR A 49 -7.79 11.37 31.02
N LEU A 50 -8.94 11.43 30.36
CA LEU A 50 -9.94 12.49 30.57
C LEU A 50 -10.39 12.54 32.04
N TRP A 51 -10.70 11.38 32.63
CA TRP A 51 -11.11 11.28 34.03
C TRP A 51 -10.06 11.85 34.97
N VAL A 52 -8.79 11.46 34.79
CA VAL A 52 -7.67 11.94 35.61
C VAL A 52 -7.43 13.45 35.44
N MET A 53 -7.58 13.97 34.22
CA MET A 53 -7.41 15.41 33.96
C MET A 53 -8.52 16.26 34.58
N LEU A 54 -9.75 15.76 34.64
CA LEU A 54 -10.88 16.49 35.24
C LEU A 54 -10.79 16.59 36.76
N GLU A 55 -10.23 15.58 37.42
CA GLU A 55 -10.01 15.59 38.88
C GLU A 55 -8.86 16.53 39.28
N SER A 56 -8.00 16.90 38.33
CA SER A 56 -6.81 17.69 38.58
C SER A 56 -7.05 19.18 38.33
N ASP A 57 -6.99 20.00 39.38
CA ASP A 57 -7.13 21.47 39.30
C ASP A 57 -6.13 22.13 38.33
N THR A 58 -4.96 21.53 38.13
CA THR A 58 -3.91 22.05 37.25
C THR A 58 -4.10 21.66 35.78
N LEU A 59 -4.75 20.53 35.49
CA LEU A 59 -4.93 20.00 34.13
C LEU A 59 -6.37 20.17 33.60
N ALA A 60 -7.36 20.43 34.44
CA ALA A 60 -8.75 20.61 34.02
C ALA A 60 -8.90 21.69 32.94
N GLY A 61 -8.11 22.77 33.02
CA GLY A 61 -8.10 23.85 32.02
C GLY A 61 -7.50 23.47 30.66
N SER A 62 -6.77 22.35 30.56
CA SER A 62 -6.13 21.89 29.32
C SER A 62 -6.80 20.66 28.70
N VAL A 63 -7.96 20.23 29.20
CA VAL A 63 -8.75 19.12 28.65
C VAL A 63 -9.07 19.32 27.16
N TRP A 64 -9.31 20.56 26.73
CA TRP A 64 -9.53 20.87 25.31
C TRP A 64 -8.36 20.43 24.42
N LEU A 65 -7.12 20.52 24.92
CA LEU A 65 -5.93 20.12 24.19
C LEU A 65 -5.86 18.59 24.02
N LEU A 66 -6.28 17.83 25.04
CA LEU A 66 -6.44 16.38 24.93
C LEU A 66 -7.45 16.02 23.83
N VAL A 67 -8.60 16.71 23.78
CA VAL A 67 -9.62 16.49 22.74
C VAL A 67 -9.08 16.80 21.35
N VAL A 68 -8.42 17.95 21.18
CA VAL A 68 -7.85 18.37 19.89
C VAL A 68 -6.77 17.41 19.43
N LEU A 69 -5.84 17.04 20.32
CA LEU A 69 -4.76 16.10 19.98
C LEU A 69 -5.32 14.73 19.63
N PHE A 70 -6.30 14.23 20.39
CA PHE A 70 -6.96 12.97 20.11
C PHE A 70 -7.68 13.00 18.76
N ALA A 71 -8.41 14.07 18.45
CA ALA A 71 -9.10 14.22 17.18
C ALA A 71 -8.11 14.32 16.00
N LEU A 72 -7.01 15.06 16.14
CA LEU A 72 -6.00 15.22 15.09
C LEU A 72 -5.24 13.91 14.82
N LEU A 73 -4.69 13.28 15.87
CA LEU A 73 -3.90 12.06 15.73
C LEU A 73 -4.77 10.89 15.25
N ASN A 74 -6.01 10.80 15.72
CA ASN A 74 -6.90 9.71 15.29
C ASN A 74 -7.60 9.99 13.97
N GLY A 75 -7.88 11.25 13.64
CA GLY A 75 -8.41 11.66 12.35
C GLY A 75 -7.58 11.12 11.20
N PHE A 76 -6.27 11.08 11.36
CA PHE A 76 -5.34 10.52 10.36
C PHE A 76 -5.65 9.07 9.99
N PHE A 77 -5.97 8.20 10.98
CA PHE A 77 -6.30 6.79 10.72
C PHE A 77 -7.56 6.57 9.88
N PHE A 78 -8.43 7.58 9.77
CA PHE A 78 -9.63 7.50 8.95
C PHE A 78 -9.41 7.93 7.51
N PHE A 79 -8.24 8.44 7.15
CA PHE A 79 -7.90 8.75 5.77
C PHE A 79 -7.16 7.57 5.16
N ASP A 80 -7.74 7.01 4.11
CA ASP A 80 -7.12 6.03 3.24
C ASP A 80 -6.90 6.67 1.86
N VAL A 81 -5.75 6.43 1.26
CA VAL A 81 -5.43 6.95 -0.08
C VAL A 81 -5.26 5.74 -0.98
N ASN A 82 -5.85 5.72 -2.16
CA ASN A 82 -5.57 4.65 -3.12
C ASN A 82 -4.51 5.11 -4.13
N PRO A 83 -3.19 4.94 -3.86
CA PRO A 83 -2.14 5.52 -4.68
C PRO A 83 -2.10 4.84 -6.06
N ARG A 84 -2.04 5.63 -7.11
CA ARG A 84 -1.87 5.13 -8.48
C ARG A 84 -0.47 4.56 -8.63
N TYR A 85 -0.37 3.34 -9.13
CA TYR A 85 0.91 2.71 -9.41
C TYR A 85 1.54 3.24 -10.69
N ARG A 86 2.87 3.28 -10.71
CA ARG A 86 3.68 3.71 -11.85
C ARG A 86 4.94 2.87 -11.90
N TYR A 87 5.38 2.54 -13.11
CA TYR A 87 6.61 1.76 -13.31
C TYR A 87 7.84 2.43 -12.66
N ASP A 88 7.94 3.76 -12.78
CA ASP A 88 9.07 4.54 -12.26
C ASP A 88 9.18 4.52 -10.73
N ASP A 89 8.08 4.19 -10.03
CA ASP A 89 7.99 4.21 -8.57
C ASP A 89 8.28 2.83 -7.95
N ILE A 90 8.59 1.79 -8.74
CA ILE A 90 8.79 0.40 -8.23
C ILE A 90 10.01 0.27 -7.30
N ASP A 91 11.07 1.04 -7.56
CA ASP A 91 12.34 1.03 -6.82
C ASP A 91 12.53 2.30 -5.96
N VAL A 92 11.51 3.16 -5.90
CA VAL A 92 11.55 4.45 -5.19
C VAL A 92 10.68 4.38 -3.94
N LEU A 93 11.15 4.97 -2.84
CA LEU A 93 10.38 5.09 -1.61
C LEU A 93 9.26 6.12 -1.77
N ASP A 94 8.08 5.69 -2.22
CA ASP A 94 6.87 6.53 -2.21
C ASP A 94 6.14 6.41 -0.87
N LEU A 95 6.15 7.51 -0.10
CA LEU A 95 5.51 7.60 1.22
C LEU A 95 4.01 7.25 1.20
N ARG A 96 3.32 7.46 0.07
CA ARG A 96 1.89 7.11 -0.08
C ARG A 96 1.68 5.60 -0.11
N VAL A 97 2.61 4.89 -0.73
CA VAL A 97 2.60 3.43 -0.78
C VAL A 97 3.00 2.86 0.57
N CYS A 98 3.98 3.47 1.25
CA CYS A 98 4.36 3.11 2.63
C CYS A 98 3.21 3.31 3.63
N TYR A 99 2.44 4.39 3.50
CA TYR A 99 1.32 4.71 4.39
C TYR A 99 0.23 3.63 4.38
N ASN A 100 -0.10 3.09 3.20
CA ASN A 100 -1.13 2.05 3.06
C ASN A 100 -0.56 0.62 3.15
N GLY A 101 0.77 0.47 3.12
CA GLY A 101 1.44 -0.82 3.19
C GLY A 101 1.38 -1.66 1.90
N GLU A 102 1.03 -1.07 0.76
CA GLU A 102 0.91 -1.78 -0.52
C GLU A 102 2.23 -1.82 -1.31
N TRP A 103 3.24 -2.50 -0.78
CA TRP A 103 4.55 -2.57 -1.43
C TRP A 103 4.52 -3.36 -2.75
N TYR A 104 5.26 -2.88 -3.76
CA TYR A 104 5.47 -3.61 -5.02
C TYR A 104 6.15 -4.98 -4.85
N ASN A 105 6.83 -5.20 -3.72
CA ASN A 105 7.43 -6.49 -3.35
C ASN A 105 6.41 -7.47 -2.75
N THR A 106 5.31 -6.96 -2.18
CA THR A 106 4.23 -7.79 -1.61
C THR A 106 3.06 -7.98 -2.57
N ARG A 107 2.96 -7.14 -3.61
CA ARG A 107 1.89 -7.19 -4.60
C ARG A 107 2.26 -8.18 -5.70
N ASN A 108 1.48 -9.25 -5.82
CA ASN A 108 1.69 -10.26 -6.85
C ASN A 108 1.19 -9.76 -8.22
N VAL A 109 1.94 -10.07 -9.27
CA VAL A 109 1.51 -9.80 -10.64
C VAL A 109 0.45 -10.79 -11.08
N PRO A 110 -0.48 -10.40 -11.96
CA PRO A 110 -1.43 -11.34 -12.54
C PRO A 110 -0.69 -12.37 -13.41
N SER A 111 -1.12 -13.63 -13.38
CA SER A 111 -0.54 -14.71 -14.19
C SER A 111 -0.57 -14.40 -15.70
N THR A 112 -1.56 -13.63 -16.14
CA THR A 112 -1.68 -13.17 -17.53
C THR A 112 -0.49 -12.33 -17.99
N LEU A 113 0.18 -11.59 -17.09
CA LEU A 113 1.41 -10.87 -17.42
C LEU A 113 2.57 -11.84 -17.64
N ILE A 114 2.69 -12.88 -16.82
CA ILE A 114 3.72 -13.91 -16.96
C ILE A 114 3.56 -14.60 -18.33
N ASP A 115 2.34 -14.99 -18.68
CA ASP A 115 2.04 -15.62 -19.97
C ASP A 115 2.35 -14.67 -21.15
N LYS A 116 1.99 -13.38 -21.03
CA LYS A 116 2.31 -12.37 -22.06
C LYS A 116 3.82 -12.21 -22.25
N ILE A 117 4.62 -12.24 -21.18
CA ILE A 117 6.09 -12.14 -21.28
C ILE A 117 6.66 -13.40 -21.96
N LEU A 118 6.19 -14.59 -21.59
CA LEU A 118 6.67 -15.86 -22.17
C LEU A 118 6.36 -15.97 -23.66
N HIS A 119 5.19 -15.50 -24.10
CA HIS A 119 4.77 -15.57 -25.50
C HIS A 119 5.19 -14.35 -26.33
N SER A 120 5.79 -13.32 -25.71
CA SER A 120 6.22 -12.14 -26.46
C SER A 120 7.46 -12.46 -27.31
N PRO A 121 7.44 -12.13 -28.61
CA PRO A 121 8.61 -12.29 -29.49
C PRO A 121 9.70 -11.25 -29.20
N GLY A 122 9.38 -10.18 -28.47
CA GLY A 122 10.32 -9.09 -28.14
C GLY A 122 11.10 -9.29 -26.83
N VAL A 123 10.90 -10.43 -26.16
CA VAL A 123 11.59 -10.79 -24.91
C VAL A 123 12.62 -11.86 -25.22
N ASP A 124 13.83 -11.68 -24.70
CA ASP A 124 14.93 -12.61 -24.93
C ASP A 124 14.69 -13.98 -24.27
N GLU A 125 15.17 -15.05 -24.90
CA GLU A 125 14.99 -16.43 -24.40
C GLU A 125 15.69 -16.65 -23.04
N GLN A 126 16.79 -15.94 -22.76
CA GLN A 126 17.44 -16.00 -21.44
C GLN A 126 16.52 -15.42 -20.36
N GLN A 127 15.85 -14.29 -20.63
CA GLN A 127 14.90 -13.68 -19.70
C GLN A 127 13.67 -14.57 -19.48
N LYS A 128 13.16 -15.25 -20.52
CA LYS A 128 12.06 -16.21 -20.39
C LYS A 128 12.46 -17.44 -19.54
N SER A 129 13.67 -17.96 -19.73
CA SER A 129 14.19 -19.07 -18.93
C SER A 129 14.33 -18.69 -17.46
N LEU A 130 14.85 -17.49 -17.18
CA LEU A 130 14.92 -16.95 -15.82
C LEU A 130 13.53 -16.79 -15.20
N LEU A 131 12.57 -16.24 -15.94
CA LEU A 131 11.18 -16.10 -15.49
C LEU A 131 10.58 -17.46 -15.12
N HIS A 132 10.73 -18.48 -15.97
CA HIS A 132 10.27 -19.85 -15.67
C HIS A 132 10.89 -20.39 -14.37
N LYS A 133 12.19 -20.17 -14.15
CA LYS A 133 12.88 -20.59 -12.92
C LYS A 133 12.33 -19.86 -11.70
N MET A 134 12.06 -18.56 -11.81
CA MET A 134 11.51 -17.75 -10.72
C MET A 134 10.10 -18.23 -10.36
N VAL A 135 9.23 -18.48 -11.34
CA VAL A 135 7.89 -19.05 -11.12
C VAL A 135 7.99 -20.42 -10.46
N ALA A 136 8.88 -21.30 -10.92
CA ALA A 136 9.04 -22.63 -10.33
C ALA A 136 9.55 -22.59 -8.86
N THR A 137 10.29 -21.55 -8.49
CA THR A 137 10.89 -21.42 -7.15
C THR A 137 9.98 -20.71 -6.15
N LYS A 138 9.39 -19.58 -6.55
CA LYS A 138 8.53 -18.73 -5.68
C LYS A 138 7.04 -19.03 -5.82
N GLY A 139 6.60 -19.62 -6.93
CA GLY A 139 5.19 -19.75 -7.28
C GLY A 139 4.61 -18.42 -7.77
N GLU A 140 4.30 -17.52 -6.83
CA GLU A 140 3.77 -16.18 -7.14
C GLU A 140 4.91 -15.16 -7.24
N LEU A 141 4.88 -14.36 -8.30
CA LEU A 141 5.87 -13.31 -8.54
C LEU A 141 5.31 -11.94 -8.19
N SER A 142 6.16 -11.10 -7.62
CA SER A 142 5.83 -9.70 -7.31
C SER A 142 6.11 -8.76 -8.49
N PHE A 143 5.57 -7.53 -8.44
CA PHE A 143 5.90 -6.50 -9.42
C PHE A 143 7.41 -6.19 -9.45
N TYR A 144 8.06 -6.23 -8.29
CA TYR A 144 9.49 -6.03 -8.15
C TYR A 144 10.31 -7.14 -8.84
N ASP A 145 9.88 -8.39 -8.73
CA ASP A 145 10.54 -9.53 -9.38
C ASP A 145 10.58 -9.35 -10.91
N ILE A 146 9.45 -8.96 -11.53
CA ILE A 146 9.37 -8.72 -12.98
C ILE A 146 10.16 -7.47 -13.39
N PHE A 147 10.13 -6.42 -12.57
CA PHE A 147 10.93 -5.21 -12.79
C PHE A 147 12.42 -5.51 -12.81
N SER A 148 12.90 -6.36 -11.87
CA SER A 148 14.31 -6.76 -11.80
C SER A 148 14.75 -7.55 -13.05
N LEU A 149 13.88 -8.40 -13.60
CA LEU A 149 14.13 -9.15 -14.83
C LEU A 149 14.28 -8.25 -16.06
N GLY A 150 13.51 -7.15 -16.12
CA GLY A 150 13.59 -6.20 -17.23
C GLY A 150 14.85 -5.31 -17.23
N ARG A 151 15.60 -5.32 -16.12
CA ARG A 151 16.82 -4.51 -15.91
C ARG A 151 18.10 -5.34 -16.02
N SER A 152 17.99 -6.67 -15.91
CA SER A 152 19.09 -7.65 -16.11
C SER A 152 19.30 -7.96 -17.59
#